data_AF-A0A522CLP3-F1
#
_entry.id   AF-A0A522CLP3-F1
#
_cell.length_a   1.000
_cell.length_b   1.000
_cell.length_c   1.000
_cell.angle_alpha   90.00
_cell.angle_beta   90.00
_cell.angle_gamma   90.00
#
_symmetry.space_group_name_H-M   'P 1'
#
loop_
_entity.id
_entity.type
_entity.pdbx_description
1 polymer ?
#
loop_
_entity_poly.entity_id
_entity_poly.type
_entity_poly.pdbx_seq_one_letter_code
_entity_poly.pdbx_strand_id
1 'polypeptide(L)'
;MYAVIKTGGKQYRVQPGDILVVEKLDGEPGAAVAFGDVLLLGDGEAVTVGEPTVAGASVAATLIETRKGEKVKIFKKIRRQGYRRTRGHRQAESVLRVTGITAGGKETKWDGEVSLTTKAELDARARGLDFATLNVPKKAVKAQAEAPLAKALKAAPKKTAAAKAEAAAPEAAAEAKPAKKPAAKKAAAKKDDAAE
;
A
#
# COMPACT_ATOMS: atom_id res chain seq x y z
N MET A 1 -33.21 5.58 -2.67
CA MET A 1 -32.61 6.35 -1.57
C MET A 1 -31.14 6.68 -1.84
N TYR A 2 -30.66 7.85 -1.41
CA TYR A 2 -29.25 8.25 -1.33
C TYR A 2 -28.97 8.95 0.01
N ALA A 3 -27.70 9.03 0.41
CA ALA A 3 -27.26 9.75 1.61
C ALA A 3 -26.11 10.71 1.30
N VAL A 4 -25.87 11.68 2.20
CA VAL A 4 -24.62 12.43 2.28
C VAL A 4 -23.94 12.09 3.61
N ILE A 5 -22.79 11.41 3.53
CA ILE A 5 -22.00 11.02 4.70
C ILE A 5 -20.80 11.95 4.88
N LYS A 6 -20.38 12.13 6.13
CA LYS A 6 -19.12 12.81 6.48
C LYS A 6 -18.07 11.76 6.88
N THR A 7 -16.90 11.79 6.25
CA THR A 7 -15.77 10.93 6.63
C THR A 7 -14.44 11.55 6.17
N GLY A 8 -13.37 11.36 6.95
CA GLY A 8 -12.06 11.96 6.67
C GLY A 8 -12.07 13.49 6.55
N GLY A 9 -13.01 14.16 7.24
CA GLY A 9 -13.22 15.62 7.15
C GLY A 9 -13.91 16.12 5.87
N LYS A 10 -14.30 15.23 4.96
CA LYS A 10 -15.00 15.55 3.69
C LYS A 10 -16.43 15.00 3.71
N GLN A 11 -17.26 15.50 2.80
CA GLN A 11 -18.62 15.01 2.59
C GLN A 11 -18.71 14.26 1.26
N TYR A 12 -19.45 13.15 1.23
CA TYR A 12 -19.64 12.33 0.03
C TYR A 12 -21.12 11.98 -0.13
N ARG A 13 -21.64 12.14 -1.35
CA ARG A 13 -22.94 11.58 -1.74
C ARG A 13 -22.76 10.09 -2.05
N VAL A 14 -23.65 9.25 -1.54
CA VAL A 14 -23.58 7.79 -1.69
C VAL A 14 -24.96 7.18 -1.94
N GLN A 15 -24.98 6.14 -2.76
CA GLN A 15 -26.10 5.23 -3.01
C GLN A 15 -25.67 3.79 -2.71
N PRO A 16 -26.60 2.87 -2.36
CA PRO A 16 -26.30 1.45 -2.27
C PRO A 16 -25.77 0.95 -3.61
N GLY A 17 -24.61 0.28 -3.61
CA GLY A 17 -23.93 -0.13 -4.83
C GLY A 17 -23.01 0.92 -5.46
N ASP A 18 -22.62 1.97 -4.74
CA ASP A 18 -21.52 2.86 -5.15
C ASP A 18 -20.14 2.31 -4.75
N ILE A 19 -19.10 2.65 -5.53
CA ILE A 19 -17.70 2.52 -5.11
C ILE A 19 -17.21 3.89 -4.66
N LEU A 20 -16.78 4.00 -3.41
CA LEU A 20 -16.29 5.24 -2.81
C LEU A 20 -14.79 5.14 -2.50
N VAL A 21 -14.04 6.20 -2.78
CA VAL A 21 -12.64 6.35 -2.35
C VAL A 21 -12.59 7.39 -1.24
N VAL A 22 -12.10 7.00 -0.07
CA VAL A 22 -12.02 7.83 1.13
C VAL A 22 -10.58 7.90 1.66
N GLU A 23 -10.34 8.81 2.61
CA GLU A 23 -9.09 8.80 3.40
C GLU A 23 -8.89 7.43 4.07
N LYS A 24 -7.63 7.06 4.33
CA LYS A 24 -7.30 5.76 4.94
C LYS A 24 -8.16 5.48 6.18
N LEU A 25 -8.87 4.35 6.15
CA LEU A 25 -9.49 3.72 7.31
C LEU A 25 -8.60 2.58 7.83
N ASP A 26 -8.79 2.18 9.08
CA ASP A 26 -8.15 1.01 9.67
C ASP A 26 -9.07 -0.20 9.54
N GLY A 27 -8.54 -1.28 8.95
CA GLY A 27 -9.28 -2.50 8.64
C GLY A 27 -8.63 -3.28 7.50
N GLU A 28 -8.93 -4.57 7.44
CA GLU A 28 -8.48 -5.48 6.37
C GLU A 28 -9.50 -5.53 5.21
N PRO A 29 -9.09 -5.91 3.98
CA PRO A 29 -10.00 -6.23 2.89
C PRO A 29 -11.13 -7.19 3.32
N GLY A 30 -12.37 -6.86 2.96
CA GLY A 30 -13.58 -7.57 3.37
C GLY A 30 -14.21 -7.08 4.68
N ALA A 31 -13.55 -6.21 5.45
CA ALA A 31 -14.14 -5.68 6.69
C ALA A 31 -15.40 -4.84 6.44
N ALA A 32 -16.43 -5.04 7.28
CA ALA A 32 -17.61 -4.20 7.31
C ALA A 32 -17.31 -2.87 8.03
N VAL A 33 -17.78 -1.77 7.46
CA VAL A 33 -17.60 -0.40 7.96
C VAL A 33 -18.97 0.28 8.00
N ALA A 34 -19.32 0.85 9.15
CA ALA A 34 -20.57 1.60 9.34
C ALA A 34 -20.27 3.09 9.56
N PHE A 35 -20.99 3.97 8.86
CA PHE A 35 -20.90 5.42 9.02
C PHE A 35 -22.17 5.95 9.69
N GLY A 36 -22.04 6.47 10.92
CA GLY A 36 -23.11 7.15 11.65
C GLY A 36 -23.26 8.65 11.33
N ASP A 37 -22.21 9.29 10.80
CA ASP A 37 -22.21 10.71 10.43
C ASP A 37 -22.95 10.95 9.11
N VAL A 38 -24.27 10.73 9.10
CA VAL A 38 -25.15 11.00 7.97
C VAL A 38 -25.77 12.39 8.13
N LEU A 39 -25.49 13.29 7.19
CA LEU A 39 -25.92 14.69 7.23
C LEU A 39 -27.26 14.93 6.52
N LEU A 40 -27.54 14.14 5.48
CA LEU A 40 -28.72 14.28 4.63
C LEU A 40 -29.11 12.92 4.05
N LEU A 41 -30.42 12.68 3.91
CA LEU A 41 -31.02 11.57 3.18
C LEU A 41 -31.94 12.10 2.08
N GLY A 42 -31.95 11.43 0.93
CA GLY A 42 -32.90 11.69 -0.15
C GLY A 42 -33.57 10.42 -0.63
N ASP A 43 -34.90 10.39 -0.58
CA ASP A 43 -35.76 9.28 -1.00
C ASP A 43 -36.73 9.77 -2.08
N GLY A 44 -36.24 9.82 -3.32
CA GLY A 44 -36.97 10.43 -4.45
C GLY A 44 -37.06 11.94 -4.29
N GLU A 45 -38.30 12.44 -4.19
CA GLU A 45 -38.60 13.86 -3.95
C GLU A 45 -38.49 14.26 -2.47
N ALA A 46 -38.58 13.29 -1.54
CA ALA A 46 -38.46 13.56 -0.11
C ALA A 46 -36.99 13.70 0.30
N VAL A 47 -36.63 14.82 0.93
CA VAL A 47 -35.28 15.08 1.46
C VAL A 47 -35.36 15.35 2.96
N THR A 48 -34.58 14.59 3.73
CA THR A 48 -34.43 14.80 5.19
C THR A 48 -33.04 15.36 5.45
N VAL A 49 -32.99 16.59 5.97
CA VAL A 49 -31.75 17.26 6.38
C VAL A 49 -31.56 17.08 7.88
N GLY A 50 -30.33 16.78 8.31
CA GLY A 50 -30.00 16.58 9.72
C GLY A 50 -29.61 17.87 10.46
N GLU A 51 -29.74 17.85 11.78
CA GLU A 51 -29.38 18.96 12.68
C GLU A 51 -28.43 18.45 13.80
N PRO A 52 -27.10 18.35 13.58
CA PRO A 52 -26.37 18.41 12.31
C PRO A 52 -26.31 17.06 11.56
N THR A 53 -26.79 15.98 12.17
CA THR A 53 -26.91 14.63 11.58
C THR A 53 -28.35 14.15 11.63
N VAL A 54 -28.71 13.18 10.79
CA VAL A 54 -30.03 12.55 10.81
C VAL A 54 -30.04 11.44 11.87
N ALA A 55 -30.84 11.61 12.92
CA ALA A 55 -30.90 10.66 14.03
C ALA A 55 -31.36 9.27 13.56
N GLY A 56 -30.64 8.22 13.99
CA GLY A 56 -30.93 6.83 13.62
C GLY A 56 -30.63 6.48 12.15
N ALA A 57 -29.92 7.34 11.41
CA ALA A 57 -29.40 7.02 10.09
C ALA A 57 -28.01 6.37 10.17
N SER A 58 -27.75 5.39 9.30
CA SER A 58 -26.44 4.75 9.16
C SER A 58 -26.23 4.31 7.71
N VAL A 59 -24.98 4.37 7.24
CA VAL A 59 -24.57 3.81 5.95
C VAL A 59 -23.62 2.65 6.19
N ALA A 60 -23.99 1.47 5.68
CA ALA A 60 -23.17 0.28 5.70
C ALA A 60 -22.33 0.20 4.42
N ALA A 61 -21.07 -0.17 4.57
CA ALA A 61 -20.13 -0.38 3.49
C ALA A 61 -19.18 -1.55 3.80
N THR A 62 -18.51 -2.07 2.77
CA THR A 62 -17.45 -3.08 2.88
C THR A 62 -16.16 -2.52 2.30
N LEU A 63 -15.05 -2.68 3.01
CA LEU A 63 -13.72 -2.31 2.55
C LEU A 63 -13.25 -3.29 1.47
N ILE A 64 -13.04 -2.81 0.24
CA ILE A 64 -12.50 -3.61 -0.88
C ILE A 64 -10.98 -3.72 -0.73
N GLU A 65 -10.30 -2.58 -0.68
CA GLU A 65 -8.84 -2.52 -0.57
C GLU A 65 -8.40 -1.20 0.10
N THR A 66 -7.26 -1.22 0.79
CA THR A 66 -6.53 0.01 1.16
C THR A 66 -5.29 0.09 0.28
N ARG A 67 -5.23 1.12 -0.57
CA ARG A 67 -4.20 1.27 -1.61
C ARG A 67 -3.47 2.61 -1.51
N LYS A 68 -2.39 2.73 -2.29
CA LYS A 68 -1.75 4.03 -2.55
C LYS A 68 -2.35 4.65 -3.80
N GLY A 69 -2.92 5.84 -3.65
CA GLY A 69 -3.47 6.65 -4.73
C GLY A 69 -2.42 7.07 -5.76
N GLU A 70 -2.83 7.86 -6.74
CA GLU A 70 -1.99 8.24 -7.87
C GLU A 70 -0.78 9.09 -7.47
N LYS A 71 0.30 9.03 -8.26
CA LYS A 71 1.57 9.69 -7.91
C LYS A 71 1.55 11.16 -8.28
N VAL A 72 1.13 12.00 -7.34
CA VAL A 72 1.24 13.46 -7.46
C VAL A 72 2.72 13.86 -7.51
N LYS A 73 3.15 14.46 -8.63
CA LYS A 73 4.52 14.96 -8.82
C LYS A 73 4.63 16.39 -8.29
N ILE A 74 5.19 16.55 -7.10
CA ILE A 74 5.44 17.87 -6.49
C ILE A 74 6.77 18.40 -7.06
N PHE A 75 6.67 19.40 -7.94
CA PHE A 75 7.83 20.10 -8.50
C PHE A 75 7.94 21.51 -7.90
N LYS A 76 9.10 21.82 -7.29
CA LYS A 76 9.44 23.14 -6.77
C LYS A 76 10.65 23.68 -7.52
N LYS A 77 10.58 24.88 -8.07
CA LYS A 77 11.67 25.54 -8.81
C LYS A 77 11.67 27.05 -8.51
N ILE A 78 12.84 27.61 -8.27
CA ILE A 78 13.03 29.07 -8.16
C ILE A 78 13.86 29.51 -9.38
N ARG A 79 13.37 30.51 -10.12
CA ARG A 79 14.02 30.99 -11.35
C ARG A 79 15.38 31.64 -11.01
N ARG A 80 16.41 31.38 -11.82
CA ARG A 80 17.80 31.89 -11.70
C ARG A 80 18.58 31.52 -10.42
N GLN A 81 17.96 30.93 -9.40
CA GLN A 81 18.60 30.55 -8.13
C GLN A 81 19.15 29.10 -8.08
N GLY A 82 19.22 28.40 -9.21
CA GLY A 82 19.64 26.98 -9.30
C GLY A 82 18.69 25.96 -8.63
N TYR A 83 17.84 26.39 -7.70
CA TYR A 83 16.93 25.54 -6.95
C TYR A 83 15.87 24.87 -7.84
N ARG A 84 15.95 23.54 -7.91
CA ARG A 84 14.89 22.65 -8.40
C ARG A 84 14.80 21.42 -7.48
N ARG A 85 13.61 21.02 -7.10
CA ARG A 85 13.34 19.78 -6.35
C ARG A 85 12.08 19.10 -6.90
N THR A 86 12.19 17.84 -7.26
CA THR A 86 11.05 16.99 -7.65
C THR A 86 10.88 15.91 -6.59
N ARG A 87 9.69 15.80 -6.00
CA ARG A 87 9.29 14.69 -5.12
C ARG A 87 7.97 14.12 -5.60
N GLY A 88 7.70 12.87 -5.27
CA GLY A 88 6.38 12.28 -5.47
C GLY A 88 5.67 12.13 -4.13
N HIS A 89 4.39 12.44 -4.08
CA HIS A 89 3.48 11.98 -3.02
C HIS A 89 2.58 10.89 -3.59
N ARG A 90 2.09 10.01 -2.71
CA ARG A 90 0.96 9.10 -2.97
C ARG A 90 0.18 9.02 -1.66
N GLN A 91 -1.08 9.41 -1.68
CA GLN A 91 -1.95 9.31 -0.52
C GLN A 91 -2.28 7.83 -0.24
N ALA A 92 -2.49 7.47 1.02
CA ALA A 92 -3.09 6.20 1.38
C ALA A 92 -4.62 6.39 1.41
N GLU A 93 -5.33 5.61 0.62
CA GLU A 93 -6.76 5.75 0.36
C GLU A 93 -7.43 4.38 0.54
N SER A 94 -8.61 4.37 1.15
CA SER A 94 -9.42 3.16 1.30
C SER A 94 -10.57 3.19 0.30
N VAL A 95 -10.77 2.06 -0.38
CA VAL A 95 -11.80 1.88 -1.41
C VAL A 95 -12.91 1.03 -0.83
N LEU A 96 -14.12 1.56 -0.83
CA LEU A 96 -15.30 0.96 -0.20
C LEU A 96 -16.38 0.65 -1.22
N ARG A 97 -17.14 -0.42 -1.00
CA ARG A 97 -18.43 -0.67 -1.64
C ARG A 97 -19.54 -0.30 -0.65
N VAL A 98 -20.46 0.57 -1.02
CA VAL A 98 -21.64 0.85 -0.17
C VAL A 98 -22.62 -0.32 -0.30
N THR A 99 -22.95 -0.98 0.82
CA THR A 99 -23.83 -2.16 0.84
C THR A 99 -25.28 -1.81 1.18
N GLY A 100 -25.50 -0.73 1.94
CA GLY A 100 -26.86 -0.28 2.23
C GLY A 100 -26.92 1.03 3.00
N ILE A 101 -28.12 1.61 3.04
CA ILE A 101 -28.46 2.79 3.83
C ILE A 101 -29.67 2.44 4.69
N THR A 102 -29.57 2.67 5.99
CA THR A 102 -30.61 2.45 7.01
C THR A 102 -31.02 3.78 7.61
N ALA A 103 -32.32 4.07 7.71
CA ALA A 103 -32.83 5.25 8.41
C ALA A 103 -34.31 5.10 8.82
N GLY A 104 -34.63 5.37 10.08
CA GLY A 104 -36.04 5.46 10.53
C GLY A 104 -36.90 4.22 10.23
N GLY A 105 -36.32 3.02 10.28
CA GLY A 105 -37.00 1.76 9.93
C GLY A 105 -37.09 1.45 8.43
N LYS A 106 -36.73 2.38 7.54
CA LYS A 106 -36.50 2.11 6.12
C LYS A 106 -35.06 1.64 5.91
N GLU A 107 -34.90 0.64 5.05
CA GLU A 107 -33.61 0.13 4.62
C GLU A 107 -33.58 -0.02 3.10
N THR A 108 -32.50 0.43 2.47
CA THR A 108 -32.22 0.12 1.06
C THR A 108 -30.88 -0.60 1.01
N LYS A 109 -30.91 -1.91 0.71
CA LYS A 109 -29.74 -2.73 0.46
C LYS A 109 -29.36 -2.71 -1.03
N TRP A 110 -28.14 -3.11 -1.33
CA TRP A 110 -27.69 -3.46 -2.67
C TRP A 110 -27.49 -4.99 -2.76
N ASP A 111 -28.17 -5.65 -3.69
CA ASP A 111 -28.22 -7.12 -3.78
C ASP A 111 -27.02 -7.77 -4.49
N GLY A 112 -25.99 -6.99 -4.83
CA GLY A 112 -24.83 -7.49 -5.57
C GLY A 112 -23.66 -7.97 -4.70
N GLU A 113 -22.80 -8.78 -5.29
CA GLU A 113 -21.61 -9.31 -4.62
C GLU A 113 -20.50 -8.25 -4.49
N VAL A 114 -19.91 -8.13 -3.29
CA VAL A 114 -18.73 -7.28 -3.08
C VAL A 114 -17.48 -7.98 -3.61
N SER A 115 -17.15 -7.73 -4.88
CA SER A 115 -15.88 -8.22 -5.43
C SER A 115 -14.68 -7.56 -4.73
N LEU A 116 -13.85 -8.37 -4.07
CA LEU A 116 -12.58 -7.96 -3.47
C LEU A 116 -11.43 -7.88 -4.49
N THR A 117 -11.73 -7.82 -5.80
CA THR A 117 -10.69 -7.68 -6.84
C THR A 117 -9.96 -6.35 -6.65
N THR A 118 -8.66 -6.40 -6.41
CA THR A 118 -7.83 -5.21 -6.21
C THR A 118 -7.67 -4.42 -7.51
N LYS A 119 -7.40 -3.11 -7.42
CA LYS A 119 -7.10 -2.31 -8.64
C LYS A 119 -5.86 -2.84 -9.37
N ALA A 120 -4.91 -3.44 -8.65
CA ALA A 120 -3.72 -4.05 -9.26
C ALA A 120 -4.07 -5.25 -10.17
N GLU A 121 -5.04 -6.08 -9.76
CA GLU A 121 -5.52 -7.21 -10.55
C GLU A 121 -6.39 -6.77 -11.73
N LEU A 122 -7.24 -5.76 -11.55
CA LEU A 122 -7.99 -5.13 -12.66
C LEU A 122 -7.03 -4.56 -13.71
N ASP A 123 -6.04 -3.79 -13.28
CA ASP A 123 -4.97 -3.23 -14.12
C ASP A 123 -4.14 -4.32 -14.84
N ALA A 124 -3.96 -5.49 -14.24
CA ALA A 124 -3.23 -6.62 -14.83
C ALA A 124 -4.08 -7.32 -15.91
N ARG A 125 -5.34 -7.67 -15.59
CA ARG A 125 -6.30 -8.25 -16.55
C ARG A 125 -6.50 -7.35 -17.76
N ALA A 126 -6.65 -6.04 -17.54
CA ALA A 126 -6.82 -5.05 -18.62
C ALA A 126 -5.60 -4.94 -19.57
N ARG A 127 -4.41 -5.39 -19.13
CA ARG A 127 -3.19 -5.47 -19.96
C ARG A 127 -2.95 -6.88 -20.51
N GLY A 128 -3.85 -7.83 -20.30
CA GLY A 128 -3.69 -9.23 -20.70
C GLY A 128 -2.64 -10.00 -19.90
N LEU A 129 -2.35 -9.61 -18.65
CA LEU A 129 -1.43 -10.33 -17.76
C LEU A 129 -2.19 -11.04 -16.63
N ASP A 130 -2.07 -12.36 -16.57
CA ASP A 130 -2.71 -13.19 -15.54
C ASP A 130 -1.93 -13.17 -14.21
N PHE A 131 -2.43 -12.36 -13.27
CA PHE A 131 -1.84 -12.18 -11.94
C PHE A 131 -1.73 -13.49 -11.13
N ALA A 132 -2.56 -14.49 -11.43
CA ALA A 132 -2.54 -15.81 -10.78
C ALA A 132 -1.17 -16.52 -10.88
N THR A 133 -0.38 -16.24 -11.92
CA THR A 133 0.95 -16.84 -12.13
C THR A 133 2.05 -16.23 -11.27
N LEU A 134 1.82 -15.06 -10.65
CA LEU A 134 2.86 -14.29 -9.96
C LEU A 134 2.88 -14.47 -8.43
N ASN A 135 1.81 -15.01 -7.83
CA ASN A 135 1.69 -15.15 -6.38
C ASN A 135 1.76 -16.61 -5.87
N VAL A 136 2.30 -17.54 -6.67
CA VAL A 136 2.69 -18.86 -6.16
C VAL A 136 3.89 -18.69 -5.22
N PRO A 137 3.81 -19.09 -3.93
CA PRO A 137 4.96 -18.99 -3.04
C PRO A 137 6.09 -19.90 -3.54
N LYS A 138 7.21 -19.30 -3.95
CA LYS A 138 8.42 -19.98 -4.48
C LYS A 138 8.99 -21.11 -3.60
N LYS A 139 8.50 -21.28 -2.37
CA LYS A 139 8.90 -22.33 -1.43
C LYS A 139 8.39 -23.73 -1.81
N ALA A 140 7.32 -23.85 -2.61
CA ALA A 140 6.73 -25.15 -2.97
C ALA A 140 7.43 -25.88 -4.14
N VAL A 141 8.01 -25.14 -5.10
CA VAL A 141 8.52 -25.71 -6.37
C VAL A 141 9.79 -26.55 -6.18
N LYS A 142 10.48 -26.45 -5.04
CA LYS A 142 11.70 -27.23 -4.75
C LYS A 142 11.46 -28.62 -4.15
N ALA A 143 10.21 -29.00 -3.88
CA ALA A 143 9.88 -30.24 -3.15
C ALA A 143 9.36 -31.40 -4.03
N GLN A 144 9.36 -31.25 -5.37
CA GLN A 144 8.86 -32.26 -6.32
C GLN A 144 9.89 -32.63 -7.39
N ALA A 145 11.17 -32.68 -7.03
CA ALA A 145 12.29 -32.95 -7.93
C ALA A 145 13.19 -34.10 -7.44
N GLU A 146 12.59 -35.17 -6.92
CA GLU A 146 13.16 -36.48 -6.57
C GLU A 146 11.93 -37.41 -6.34
N ALA A 147 11.78 -38.62 -6.90
CA ALA A 147 12.68 -39.55 -7.59
C ALA A 147 11.82 -40.51 -8.52
N PRO A 148 12.24 -41.74 -8.91
CA PRO A 148 13.44 -42.18 -9.65
C PRO A 148 13.12 -43.08 -10.90
N LEU A 149 14.18 -43.66 -11.49
CA LEU A 149 14.23 -44.87 -12.35
C LEU A 149 13.85 -44.80 -13.84
N ALA A 150 14.88 -44.80 -14.69
CA ALA A 150 14.88 -45.45 -16.01
C ALA A 150 16.18 -46.25 -16.22
N LYS A 151 16.13 -47.32 -17.01
CA LYS A 151 17.12 -48.42 -17.04
C LYS A 151 18.43 -48.11 -17.79
N ALA A 152 19.47 -48.83 -17.36
CA ALA A 152 20.81 -48.88 -17.94
C ALA A 152 20.87 -49.26 -19.43
N LEU A 153 21.85 -48.69 -20.16
CA LEU A 153 22.59 -49.39 -21.24
C LEU A 153 23.93 -48.71 -21.60
N LYS A 154 25.02 -49.30 -21.05
CA LYS A 154 26.39 -49.52 -21.59
C LYS A 154 27.26 -48.40 -22.21
N ALA A 155 28.57 -48.57 -21.93
CA ALA A 155 29.77 -48.19 -22.69
C ALA A 155 30.36 -46.78 -22.53
N ALA A 156 31.45 -46.72 -21.75
CA ALA A 156 32.51 -45.70 -21.88
C ALA A 156 33.51 -46.12 -23.00
N PRO A 157 34.40 -45.22 -23.48
CA PRO A 157 35.65 -45.00 -22.72
C PRO A 157 36.14 -43.54 -22.66
N LYS A 158 37.09 -43.30 -21.75
CA LYS A 158 37.79 -42.02 -21.51
C LYS A 158 38.77 -41.64 -22.63
N LYS A 159 38.86 -40.34 -22.92
CA LYS A 159 40.06 -39.56 -23.30
C LYS A 159 39.73 -38.07 -23.07
N THR A 160 40.58 -37.19 -22.55
CA THR A 160 41.84 -37.34 -21.79
C THR A 160 42.01 -36.03 -21.01
N ALA A 161 42.56 -36.06 -19.79
CA ALA A 161 42.88 -34.83 -19.08
C ALA A 161 44.18 -34.20 -19.61
N ALA A 162 44.21 -32.87 -19.71
CA ALA A 162 45.44 -32.08 -19.75
C ALA A 162 45.15 -30.70 -19.16
N ALA A 163 45.48 -30.50 -17.89
CA ALA A 163 45.60 -29.17 -17.32
C ALA A 163 46.99 -28.60 -17.70
N LYS A 164 47.07 -27.28 -17.91
CA LYS A 164 48.31 -26.56 -17.60
C LYS A 164 47.99 -25.20 -16.99
N ALA A 165 48.53 -24.97 -15.81
CA ALA A 165 48.61 -23.67 -15.14
C ALA A 165 50.07 -23.43 -14.78
N GLU A 166 50.55 -22.20 -14.96
CA GLU A 166 51.77 -21.59 -14.41
C GLU A 166 51.55 -20.07 -14.58
N ALA A 167 51.50 -19.25 -13.52
CA ALA A 167 52.63 -18.67 -12.75
C ALA A 167 53.25 -17.45 -13.50
N ALA A 168 53.72 -16.35 -12.88
CA ALA A 168 53.92 -15.96 -11.47
C ALA A 168 53.81 -14.39 -11.38
N ALA A 169 53.34 -13.74 -10.30
CA ALA A 169 54.04 -13.36 -9.05
C ALA A 169 54.73 -11.95 -9.10
N PRO A 170 55.01 -11.27 -7.95
CA PRO A 170 54.86 -9.80 -7.84
C PRO A 170 56.06 -9.02 -7.21
N GLU A 171 55.88 -7.71 -6.99
CA GLU A 171 56.73 -6.82 -6.17
C GLU A 171 55.95 -6.18 -4.99
N ALA A 172 56.60 -5.41 -4.10
CA ALA A 172 55.94 -4.72 -2.97
C ALA A 172 56.69 -3.48 -2.41
N ALA A 173 55.98 -2.35 -2.24
CA ALA A 173 56.37 -1.19 -1.42
C ALA A 173 55.06 -0.46 -0.95
N ALA A 174 54.76 -0.38 0.35
CA ALA A 174 55.17 0.65 1.33
C ALA A 174 54.49 2.03 1.09
N GLU A 175 54.00 2.80 2.08
CA GLU A 175 54.22 2.77 3.53
C GLU A 175 53.12 3.51 4.37
N ALA A 176 53.10 3.24 5.68
CA ALA A 176 52.69 4.09 6.84
C ALA A 176 51.35 4.87 6.94
N LYS A 177 50.62 4.59 8.04
CA LYS A 177 49.77 5.52 8.83
C LYS A 177 50.32 5.67 10.26
N PRO A 178 50.08 6.80 10.94
CA PRO A 178 49.52 6.80 12.31
C PRO A 178 48.36 7.83 12.45
N ALA A 179 47.23 7.65 13.15
CA ALA A 179 46.90 7.13 14.49
C ALA A 179 46.92 8.19 15.64
N LYS A 180 45.91 8.10 16.54
CA LYS A 180 45.65 8.83 17.83
C LYS A 180 45.03 10.24 17.68
N LYS A 181 44.16 10.79 18.57
CA LYS A 181 43.20 10.25 19.59
C LYS A 181 42.06 11.31 19.85
N PRO A 182 40.96 11.02 20.58
CA PRO A 182 39.72 11.83 20.57
C PRO A 182 39.41 12.67 21.84
N ALA A 183 38.29 13.41 21.77
CA ALA A 183 37.42 13.91 22.86
C ALA A 183 37.84 15.13 23.71
N ALA A 184 36.89 16.07 23.84
CA ALA A 184 36.74 16.93 25.03
C ALA A 184 35.26 17.36 25.21
N LYS A 185 34.61 16.87 26.28
CA LYS A 185 33.42 17.51 26.90
C LYS A 185 33.92 18.39 28.03
N LYS A 186 33.54 19.68 28.05
CA LYS A 186 33.40 20.55 29.24
C LYS A 186 32.81 21.90 28.78
N ALA A 187 32.05 22.65 29.56
CA ALA A 187 31.45 22.38 30.86
C ALA A 187 30.11 23.13 30.96
N ALA A 188 29.18 22.63 31.77
CA ALA A 188 28.07 23.45 32.23
C ALA A 188 28.54 24.32 33.41
N ALA A 189 28.13 25.58 33.44
CA ALA A 189 28.15 26.41 34.62
C ALA A 189 26.77 27.06 34.76
N LYS A 190 26.05 26.67 35.82
CA LYS A 190 25.01 27.48 36.45
C LYS A 190 25.67 28.78 37.00
N LYS A 191 24.97 29.85 37.39
CA LYS A 191 23.66 29.97 38.05
C LYS A 191 23.27 31.47 38.21
N ASP A 192 22.10 31.72 38.81
CA ASP A 192 21.69 32.97 39.51
C ASP A 192 21.37 34.20 38.59
N ASP A 193 20.35 35.06 38.80
CA ASP A 193 19.19 35.06 39.72
C ASP A 193 18.08 36.04 39.22
N ALA A 194 17.01 36.25 40.02
CA ALA A 194 15.87 37.19 39.86
C ALA A 194 14.91 36.96 38.65
N ALA A 195 13.59 36.73 38.79
CA ALA A 195 12.53 37.33 39.63
C ALA A 195 11.93 38.64 39.09
N GLU A 196 10.93 38.53 38.21
CA GLU A 196 9.53 39.03 38.39
C GLU A 196 8.61 38.34 37.37
#